data_AF-A0A4R3G1E0-F1
#
_entry.id   AF-A0A4R3G1E0-F1
#
_cell.length_a   1.000
_cell.length_b   1.000
_cell.length_c   1.000
_cell.angle_alpha   90.00
_cell.angle_beta   90.00
_cell.angle_gamma   90.00
#
_symmetry.space_group_name_H-M   'P 1'
#
loop_
_entity.id
_entity.type
_entity.pdbx_description
1 polymer ?
#
loop_
_entity_poly.entity_id
_entity_poly.type
_entity_poly.pdbx_seq_one_letter_code
_entity_poly.pdbx_strand_id
1 'polypeptide(L)'
;MSFEVYLQRFENGNTASFARSHVEEVFGPRMTRAVNEAGMIELTYPEGGGGTLHVGIGPQISNITIFRPGGAELFDDLFVLMTRVGAVLYWPDEPPCLAIATKDADANLSADMLAALGAGILVHSGRDIIAAIKRMI
;
A
#
# COMPACT_ATOMS: atom_id res chain seq x y z
N MET A 1 -11.71 -4.56 14.86
CA MET A 1 -11.87 -4.85 13.41
C MET A 1 -10.49 -5.03 12.81
N SER A 2 -10.29 -6.08 12.02
CA SER A 2 -9.11 -6.22 11.17
C SER A 2 -9.49 -5.78 9.76
N PHE A 3 -8.70 -4.92 9.14
CA PHE A 3 -8.86 -4.55 7.74
C PHE A 3 -7.57 -4.79 6.97
N GLU A 4 -7.68 -4.73 5.66
CA GLU A 4 -6.58 -4.91 4.71
C GLU A 4 -6.42 -3.64 3.91
N VAL A 5 -5.18 -3.33 3.52
CA VAL A 5 -4.89 -2.31 2.52
C VAL A 5 -4.11 -2.94 1.38
N TYR A 6 -4.40 -2.48 0.16
CA TYR A 6 -3.84 -3.00 -1.07
C TYR A 6 -3.00 -1.91 -1.72
N LEU A 7 -1.72 -2.19 -1.93
CA LEU A 7 -0.83 -1.33 -2.71
C LEU A 7 -0.64 -1.98 -4.08
N GLN A 8 -0.91 -1.23 -5.15
CA GLN A 8 -0.80 -1.77 -6.50
C GLN A 8 -0.37 -0.69 -7.49
N ARG A 9 0.53 -1.06 -8.41
CA ARG A 9 0.97 -0.18 -9.49
C ARG A 9 0.09 -0.41 -10.72
N PHE A 10 -0.32 0.68 -11.35
CA PHE A 10 -1.05 0.68 -12.60
C PHE A 10 -0.33 1.51 -13.66
N GLU A 11 -0.54 1.15 -14.92
CA GLU A 11 -0.06 1.88 -16.09
C GLU A 11 -1.08 1.68 -17.21
N ASN A 12 -1.62 2.79 -17.74
CA ASN A 12 -2.63 2.78 -18.81
C ASN A 12 -3.84 1.86 -18.53
N GLY A 13 -4.40 1.92 -17.31
CA GLY A 13 -5.55 1.13 -16.89
C GLY A 13 -5.26 -0.34 -16.57
N ASN A 14 -4.00 -0.77 -16.69
CA ASN A 14 -3.59 -2.14 -16.47
C ASN A 14 -2.66 -2.25 -15.25
N THR A 15 -2.67 -3.41 -14.61
CA THR A 15 -1.69 -3.70 -13.56
C THR A 15 -0.27 -3.70 -14.14
N ALA A 16 0.64 -2.99 -13.48
CA ALA A 16 2.03 -2.87 -13.89
C ALA A 16 2.97 -3.41 -12.81
N SER A 17 4.14 -3.91 -13.21
CA SER A 17 5.11 -4.46 -12.26
C SER A 17 6.08 -3.39 -11.74
N PHE A 18 6.67 -3.67 -10.58
CA PHE A 18 7.82 -2.98 -10.01
C PHE A 18 8.76 -4.00 -9.36
N ALA A 19 10.01 -3.58 -9.15
CA ALA A 19 11.01 -4.44 -8.56
C ALA A 19 10.67 -4.76 -7.09
N ARG A 20 10.68 -6.05 -6.75
CA ARG A 20 10.50 -6.52 -5.37
C ARG A 20 11.54 -5.92 -4.41
N SER A 21 12.74 -5.63 -4.90
CA SER A 21 13.79 -4.98 -4.10
C SER A 21 13.36 -3.65 -3.49
N HIS A 22 12.41 -2.91 -4.10
CA HIS A 22 11.88 -1.70 -3.47
C HIS A 22 11.11 -1.97 -2.18
N VAL A 23 10.43 -3.12 -2.08
CA VAL A 23 9.76 -3.55 -0.84
C VAL A 23 10.78 -3.90 0.22
N GLU A 24 11.82 -4.63 -0.17
CA GLU A 24 12.90 -5.06 0.72
C GLU A 24 13.72 -3.88 1.23
N GLU A 25 13.97 -2.87 0.39
CA GLU A 25 14.66 -1.65 0.78
C GLU A 25 13.85 -0.81 1.77
N VAL A 26 12.53 -0.69 1.56
CA VAL A 26 11.66 0.13 2.41
C VAL A 26 11.36 -0.58 3.73
N PHE A 27 10.89 -1.82 3.68
CA PHE A 27 10.43 -2.54 4.86
C PHE A 27 11.49 -3.42 5.50
N GLY A 28 12.60 -3.71 4.82
CA GLY A 28 13.66 -4.63 5.27
C GLY A 28 14.14 -4.39 6.70
N PRO A 29 14.39 -3.14 7.14
CA PRO A 29 14.76 -2.84 8.52
C PRO A 29 13.73 -3.23 9.59
N ARG A 30 12.48 -3.51 9.17
CA ARG A 30 11.31 -3.78 10.02
C ARG A 30 10.82 -5.23 9.92
N MET A 31 11.40 -6.01 9.01
CA MET A 31 11.05 -7.41 8.79
C MET A 31 11.57 -8.25 9.95
N THR A 32 10.67 -8.74 10.79
CA THR A 32 11.04 -9.55 11.96
C THR A 32 10.97 -11.04 11.68
N ARG A 33 10.22 -11.46 10.64
CA ARG A 33 10.12 -12.86 10.22
C ARG A 33 9.71 -12.98 8.74
N ALA A 34 10.49 -13.73 7.96
CA ALA A 34 9.99 -14.32 6.72
C ALA A 34 9.07 -15.48 7.11
N VAL A 35 7.76 -15.30 6.94
CA VAL A 35 6.76 -16.18 7.55
C VAL A 35 6.68 -17.52 6.82
N ASN A 36 6.99 -17.59 5.52
CA ASN A 36 7.06 -18.83 4.72
C ASN A 36 7.53 -18.60 3.26
N GLU A 37 7.61 -19.68 2.50
CA GLU A 37 7.82 -19.70 1.03
C GLU A 37 6.70 -19.00 0.25
N ALA A 38 5.54 -18.71 0.88
CA ALA A 38 4.39 -18.07 0.23
C ALA A 38 4.48 -16.54 0.17
N GLY A 39 5.63 -15.94 0.54
CA GLY A 39 5.83 -14.49 0.44
C GLY A 39 5.18 -13.68 1.56
N MET A 40 4.84 -14.32 2.68
CA MET A 40 4.33 -13.64 3.87
C MET A 40 5.49 -13.07 4.70
N ILE A 41 5.38 -11.80 5.11
CA ILE A 41 6.41 -11.07 5.86
C ILE A 41 5.75 -10.39 7.06
N GLU A 42 6.28 -10.63 8.25
CA GLU A 42 5.82 -9.93 9.46
C GLU A 42 6.65 -8.65 9.68
N LEU A 43 5.95 -7.53 9.88
CA LEU A 43 6.56 -6.25 10.21
C LEU A 43 6.29 -5.91 11.67
N THR A 44 7.32 -5.45 12.36
CA THR A 44 7.20 -4.89 13.71
C THR A 44 7.98 -3.58 13.78
N TYR A 45 7.32 -2.54 14.28
CA TYR A 45 7.93 -1.23 14.48
C TYR A 45 8.22 -0.98 15.98
N PRO A 46 9.24 -0.16 16.32
CA PRO A 46 9.60 0.14 17.70
C PRO A 46 8.46 0.70 18.55
N GLU A 47 7.55 1.45 17.94
CA GLU A 47 6.34 1.98 18.56
C GLU A 47 5.25 0.93 18.88
N GLY A 48 5.49 -0.35 18.56
CA GLY A 48 4.56 -1.45 18.78
C GLY A 48 3.52 -1.64 17.66
N GLY A 49 3.59 -0.83 16.60
CA GLY A 49 2.84 -1.02 15.35
C GLY A 49 3.41 -2.13 14.47
N GLY A 50 2.73 -2.39 13.35
CA GLY A 50 3.12 -3.44 12.41
C GLY A 50 1.97 -3.92 11.54
N GLY A 51 2.22 -5.05 10.88
CA GLY A 51 1.28 -5.70 10.01
C GLY A 51 1.90 -6.95 9.39
N THR A 52 1.10 -7.69 8.63
CA THR A 52 1.60 -8.79 7.82
C THR A 52 1.50 -8.42 6.36
N LEU A 53 2.61 -8.49 5.64
CA LEU A 53 2.67 -8.26 4.20
C LEU A 53 2.54 -9.60 3.47
N HIS A 54 1.76 -9.63 2.41
CA HIS A 54 1.83 -10.65 1.37
C HIS A 54 2.42 -10.02 0.12
N VAL A 55 3.58 -10.52 -0.28
CA VAL A 55 4.39 -10.00 -1.38
C VAL A 55 4.64 -11.13 -2.37
N GLY A 56 4.54 -10.84 -3.68
CA GLY A 56 4.86 -11.83 -4.71
C GLY A 56 6.31 -12.36 -4.60
N ILE A 57 6.51 -13.62 -4.99
CA ILE A 57 7.79 -14.31 -4.81
C ILE A 57 8.83 -13.90 -5.87
N GLY A 58 8.38 -13.39 -7.02
CA GLY A 58 9.25 -13.02 -8.15
C GLY A 58 10.05 -11.72 -7.96
N PRO A 59 11.08 -11.48 -8.80
CA PRO A 59 11.86 -10.23 -8.79
C PRO A 59 11.03 -9.03 -9.25
N GLN A 60 9.96 -9.28 -10.00
CA GLN A 60 8.97 -8.31 -10.42
C GLN A 60 7.63 -8.71 -9.82
N ILE A 61 7.00 -7.76 -9.14
CA ILE A 61 5.69 -7.91 -8.50
C ILE A 61 4.83 -6.72 -8.89
N SER A 62 3.51 -6.83 -8.77
CA SER A 62 2.61 -5.74 -9.12
C SER A 62 1.80 -5.20 -7.96
N ASN A 63 1.71 -5.98 -6.88
CA ASN A 63 0.89 -5.64 -5.72
C ASN A 63 1.50 -6.16 -4.42
N ILE A 64 1.04 -5.55 -3.32
CA ILE A 64 1.28 -5.99 -1.95
C ILE A 64 -0.05 -5.90 -1.22
N THR A 65 -0.36 -6.91 -0.41
CA THR A 65 -1.48 -6.86 0.54
C THR A 65 -0.92 -6.71 1.94
N ILE A 66 -1.46 -5.77 2.71
CA ILE A 66 -1.07 -5.55 4.09
C ILE A 66 -2.26 -5.88 4.99
N PHE A 67 -2.11 -6.94 5.76
CA PHE A 67 -3.09 -7.40 6.73
C PHE A 67 -2.86 -6.70 8.07
N ARG A 68 -3.95 -6.18 8.65
CA ARG A 68 -3.96 -5.57 10.00
C ARG A 68 -2.90 -4.46 10.14
N PRO A 69 -2.83 -3.48 9.22
CA PRO A 69 -1.87 -2.40 9.33
C PRO A 69 -2.12 -1.57 10.59
N GLY A 70 -1.04 -1.25 11.32
CA GLY A 70 -1.09 -0.41 12.50
C GLY A 70 0.25 0.27 12.79
N GLY A 71 0.20 1.38 13.53
CA GLY A 71 1.37 2.23 13.80
C GLY A 71 1.59 3.28 12.71
N ALA A 72 2.07 4.46 13.11
CA ALA A 72 2.35 5.56 12.20
C ALA A 72 3.53 5.24 11.26
N GLU A 73 4.58 4.61 11.77
CA GLU A 73 5.77 4.30 10.98
C GLU A 73 5.47 3.36 9.80
N LEU A 74 4.53 2.42 9.95
CA LEU A 74 4.08 1.56 8.84
C LEU A 74 3.48 2.37 7.69
N PHE A 75 2.65 3.35 8.01
CA PHE A 75 2.01 4.18 6.98
C PHE A 75 3.01 5.15 6.34
N ASP A 76 4.03 5.59 7.07
CA ASP A 76 5.12 6.39 6.49
C ASP A 76 5.93 5.55 5.49
N ASP A 77 6.27 4.30 5.82
CA ASP A 77 6.93 3.39 4.89
C ASP A 77 6.03 3.04 3.67
N LEU A 78 4.72 2.88 3.87
CA LEU A 78 3.77 2.74 2.74
C LEU A 78 3.79 3.96 1.83
N PHE A 79 3.76 5.17 2.39
CA PHE A 79 3.83 6.41 1.61
C PHE A 79 5.13 6.49 0.81
N VAL A 80 6.27 6.13 1.41
CA VAL A 80 7.56 6.07 0.73
C VAL A 80 7.50 5.08 -0.44
N LEU A 81 6.98 3.87 -0.23
CA LEU A 81 6.89 2.87 -1.29
C LEU A 81 5.96 3.33 -2.42
N MET A 82 4.75 3.80 -2.09
CA MET A 82 3.78 4.35 -3.05
C MET A 82 4.43 5.39 -3.97
N THR A 83 5.12 6.36 -3.36
CA THR A 83 5.80 7.43 -4.08
C THR A 83 6.92 6.90 -4.97
N ARG A 84 7.73 5.97 -4.45
CA ARG A 84 8.88 5.41 -5.15
C ARG A 84 8.50 4.63 -6.40
N VAL A 85 7.42 3.84 -6.35
CA VAL A 85 7.03 2.95 -7.45
C VAL A 85 5.86 3.46 -8.28
N GLY A 86 5.29 4.61 -7.91
CA GLY A 86 4.09 5.16 -8.55
C GLY A 86 2.88 4.25 -8.34
N ALA A 87 2.77 3.61 -7.16
CA ALA A 87 1.62 2.80 -6.81
C ALA A 87 0.54 3.62 -6.12
N VAL A 88 -0.69 3.14 -6.23
CA VAL A 88 -1.82 3.63 -5.45
C VAL A 88 -2.06 2.71 -4.26
N LEU A 89 -2.72 3.22 -3.23
CA LEU A 89 -3.16 2.46 -2.07
C LEU A 89 -4.68 2.54 -1.97
N TYR A 90 -5.35 1.41 -1.79
CA TYR A 90 -6.81 1.37 -1.61
C TYR A 90 -7.21 0.36 -0.54
N TRP A 91 -8.43 0.50 -0.02
CA TRP A 91 -8.95 -0.30 1.08
C TRP A 91 -10.45 -0.56 0.91
N PRO A 92 -11.01 -1.64 1.52
CA PRO A 92 -12.41 -1.99 1.33
C PRO A 92 -13.30 -1.12 2.25
N ASP A 93 -13.77 0.00 1.71
CA ASP A 93 -14.69 0.93 2.38
C ASP A 93 -15.54 1.72 1.37
N GLU A 94 -16.43 2.57 1.84
CA GLU A 94 -17.20 3.49 0.99
C GLU A 94 -16.27 4.49 0.27
N PRO A 95 -16.48 4.78 -1.02
CA PRO A 95 -15.68 5.77 -1.73
C PRO A 95 -15.78 7.18 -1.11
N PRO A 96 -14.69 7.98 -1.11
CA PRO A 96 -13.37 7.67 -1.65
C PRO A 96 -12.50 6.79 -0.72
N CYS A 97 -12.04 5.65 -1.24
CA CYS A 97 -11.19 4.67 -0.54
C CYS A 97 -9.86 4.41 -1.28
N LEU A 98 -9.36 5.47 -1.94
CA LEU A 98 -8.15 5.49 -2.76
C LEU A 98 -7.22 6.62 -2.30
N ALA A 99 -5.96 6.30 -2.01
CA ALA A 99 -4.88 7.25 -1.76
C ALA A 99 -3.86 7.23 -2.88
N ILE A 100 -3.44 8.43 -3.31
CA ILE A 100 -2.45 8.66 -4.36
C ILE A 100 -1.31 9.55 -3.85
N ALA A 101 -0.07 9.24 -4.22
CA ALA A 101 1.10 10.03 -3.81
C ALA A 101 1.45 11.18 -4.79
N THR A 102 0.92 11.12 -6.01
CA THR A 102 1.11 12.15 -7.04
C THR A 102 -0.23 12.47 -7.70
N LYS A 103 -0.37 13.70 -8.21
CA LYS A 103 -1.63 14.20 -8.78
C LYS A 103 -2.12 13.43 -10.01
N ASP A 104 -1.21 12.76 -10.72
CA ASP A 104 -1.51 12.04 -11.96
C ASP A 104 -1.53 10.51 -11.76
N ALA A 105 -1.45 10.02 -10.52
CA ALA A 105 -1.41 8.58 -10.29
C ALA A 105 -2.73 7.89 -10.66
N ASP A 106 -3.85 8.58 -10.48
CA ASP A 106 -5.19 8.11 -10.81
C ASP A 106 -5.47 8.08 -12.31
N ALA A 107 -4.72 8.85 -13.12
CA ALA A 107 -4.78 8.79 -14.59
C ALA A 107 -4.34 7.42 -15.15
N ASN A 108 -3.63 6.62 -14.36
CA ASN A 108 -3.26 5.26 -14.71
C ASN A 108 -4.33 4.21 -14.37
N LEU A 109 -5.40 4.59 -13.68
CA LEU A 109 -6.50 3.69 -13.31
C LEU A 109 -7.53 3.58 -14.44
N SER A 110 -8.23 2.46 -14.49
CA SER A 110 -9.37 2.30 -15.39
C SER A 110 -10.57 3.11 -14.88
N ALA A 111 -11.49 3.45 -15.79
CA ALA A 111 -12.72 4.15 -15.41
C ALA A 111 -13.57 3.36 -14.40
N ASP A 112 -13.61 2.04 -14.53
CA ASP A 112 -14.34 1.16 -13.60
C ASP A 112 -13.74 1.18 -12.20
N MET A 113 -12.41 1.23 -12.10
CA MET A 113 -11.73 1.37 -10.81
C MET A 113 -12.01 2.71 -10.15
N LEU A 114 -11.96 3.81 -10.92
CA LEU A 114 -12.29 5.14 -10.40
C LEU A 114 -13.75 5.23 -9.96
N ALA A 115 -14.67 4.59 -10.69
CA ALA A 115 -16.07 4.50 -10.31
C ALA A 115 -16.28 3.72 -9.01
N ALA A 116 -15.51 2.64 -8.81
CA ALA A 116 -15.61 1.79 -7.63
C ALA A 116 -14.90 2.36 -6.39
N LEU A 117 -13.75 3.01 -6.56
CA LEU A 117 -12.90 3.49 -5.46
C LEU A 117 -13.10 4.99 -5.15
N GLY A 118 -13.69 5.74 -6.08
CA GLY A 118 -13.82 7.19 -6.01
C GLY A 118 -12.56 7.94 -6.43
N ALA A 119 -12.63 9.26 -6.34
CA ALA A 119 -11.51 10.14 -6.64
C ALA A 119 -10.34 9.90 -5.68
N GLY A 120 -9.11 9.92 -6.21
CA GLY A 120 -7.90 9.72 -5.42
C GLY A 120 -7.70 10.84 -4.40
N ILE A 121 -7.47 10.45 -3.14
CA ILE A 121 -7.06 11.36 -2.07
C ILE A 121 -5.56 11.57 -2.20
N LEU A 122 -5.14 12.79 -2.55
CA LEU A 122 -3.72 13.14 -2.59
C LEU A 122 -3.14 13.15 -1.17
N VAL A 123 -2.18 12.25 -0.91
CA VAL A 123 -1.48 12.13 0.37
C VAL A 123 -0.05 12.63 0.24
N HIS A 124 0.48 13.22 1.31
CA HIS A 124 1.85 13.74 1.39
C HIS A 124 2.67 13.08 2.50
N SER A 125 2.08 12.17 3.26
CA SER A 125 2.68 11.47 4.40
C SER A 125 1.88 10.23 4.78
N GLY A 126 2.45 9.35 5.62
CA GLY A 126 1.71 8.25 6.23
C GLY A 126 0.56 8.73 7.12
N ARG A 127 0.72 9.89 7.77
CA ARG A 127 -0.35 10.53 8.54
C ARG A 127 -1.58 10.85 7.70
N ASP A 128 -1.40 11.29 6.47
CA ASP A 128 -2.52 11.58 5.57
C ASP A 128 -3.26 10.31 5.17
N ILE A 129 -2.54 9.20 4.98
CA ILE A 129 -3.13 7.87 4.74
C ILE A 129 -3.99 7.46 5.93
N ILE A 130 -3.45 7.58 7.16
CA ILE A 130 -4.21 7.28 8.38
C ILE A 130 -5.46 8.15 8.49
N ALA A 131 -5.34 9.44 8.21
CA ALA A 131 -6.46 10.37 8.25
C ALA A 131 -7.53 10.03 7.20
N ALA A 132 -7.13 9.58 6.02
CA ALA A 132 -8.04 9.12 4.98
C ALA A 132 -8.83 7.89 5.43
N ILE A 133 -8.14 6.87 5.97
CA ILE A 133 -8.77 5.64 6.47
C ILE A 133 -9.70 5.92 7.67
N LYS A 134 -9.28 6.77 8.61
CA LYS A 134 -10.06 7.06 9.83
C LYS A 134 -11.28 7.94 9.60
N ARG A 135 -11.37 8.67 8.48
CA ARG A 135 -12.50 9.57 8.21
C ARG A 135 -13.84 8.84 8.01
N MET A 136 -13.81 7.52 7.90
CA MET A 136 -14.97 6.69 7.54
C MET A 136 -15.35 5.64 8.60
N ILE A 137 -14.59 5.57 9.71
CA ILE A 137 -14.85 4.66 10.84
C ILE A 137 -15.47 5.41 12.03
#